data_AF-A0AAX2CK78-F1
#
_entry.id   AF-A0AAX2CK78-F1
#
_cell.length_a   1.000
_cell.length_b   1.000
_cell.length_c   1.000
_cell.angle_alpha   90.00
_cell.angle_beta   90.00
_cell.angle_gamma   90.00
#
_symmetry.space_group_name_H-M   'P 1'
#
loop_
_entity.id
_entity.type
_entity.pdbx_description
1 polymer ?
#
loop_
_entity_poly.entity_id
_entity_poly.type
_entity_poly.pdbx_seq_one_letter_code
_entity_poly.pdbx_strand_id
1 'polypeptide(L)' 'MTEFELQLDNFMLYCSSKNLSTKTLKSYDQTLNLSLLYMRETYQVEEAGKVKVVQNWQLSI' A
#
# COMPACT_ATOMS: atom_id res chain seq x y z
N MET A 1 0.56 -14.25 -4.65
CA MET A 1 0.43 -12.91 -5.25
C MET A 1 -0.96 -12.38 -4.94
N THR A 2 -1.07 -11.56 -3.91
CA THR A 2 -2.29 -10.83 -3.51
C THR A 2 -2.54 -9.64 -4.43
N GLU A 3 -3.72 -9.01 -4.35
CA GLU A 3 -3.99 -7.79 -5.12
C GLU A 3 -3.02 -6.67 -4.77
N PHE A 4 -2.70 -6.48 -3.48
CA PHE A 4 -1.73 -5.49 -3.04
C PHE A 4 -0.30 -5.77 -3.53
N GLU A 5 0.12 -7.04 -3.55
CA GLU A 5 1.43 -7.42 -4.12
C GLU A 5 1.49 -7.06 -5.60
N LEU A 6 0.43 -7.34 -6.38
CA LEU A 6 0.36 -6.95 -7.78
C LEU A 6 0.36 -5.43 -7.98
N GLN A 7 -0.36 -4.68 -7.15
CA GLN A 7 -0.37 -3.21 -7.20
C GLN A 7 1.00 -2.62 -6.84
N LEU A 8 1.68 -3.19 -5.85
CA LEU A 8 3.03 -2.79 -5.47
C LEU A 8 4.01 -3.06 -6.62
N ASP A 9 3.97 -4.23 -7.24
CA ASP A 9 4.81 -4.57 -8.39
C ASP A 9 4.61 -3.59 -9.55
N ASN A 10 3.35 -3.25 -9.87
CA ASN A 10 3.03 -2.24 -10.88
C ASN A 10 3.58 -0.85 -10.53
N PHE A 11 3.48 -0.46 -9.26
CA PHE A 11 4.05 0.80 -8.77
C PHE A 11 5.58 0.80 -8.88
N MET A 12 6.24 -0.30 -8.50
CA MET A 12 7.69 -0.43 -8.60
C MET A 12 8.17 -0.40 -10.06
N LEU A 13 7.42 -1.02 -10.99
CA LEU A 13 7.67 -0.95 -12.42
C LEU A 13 7.54 0.50 -12.94
N TYR A 14 6.51 1.22 -12.52
CA TYR A 14 6.34 2.65 -12.84
C TYR A 14 7.53 3.48 -12.33
N CYS A 15 7.93 3.31 -11.07
CA CYS A 15 9.07 4.01 -10.50
C CYS A 15 10.38 3.70 -11.24
N SER A 16 10.59 2.45 -11.64
CA SER A 16 11.73 2.04 -12.46
C SER A 16 11.71 2.74 -13.83
N SER A 17 10.55 2.81 -14.50
CA SER A 17 10.39 3.52 -15.78
C SER A 17 10.68 5.02 -15.70
N LYS A 18 10.59 5.62 -14.50
CA LYS A 18 10.93 7.02 -14.22
C LYS A 18 12.41 7.22 -13.89
N ASN A 19 13.24 6.19 -14.02
CA ASN A 19 14.67 6.20 -13.69
C ASN A 19 14.94 6.67 -12.25
N LEU A 20 14.09 6.29 -11.29
CA LEU A 20 14.39 6.53 -9.90
C LEU A 20 15.65 5.77 -9.48
N SER A 21 16.45 6.37 -8.61
CA SER A 21 17.69 5.75 -8.16
C SER A 21 17.42 4.39 -7.49
N THR A 22 18.38 3.48 -7.58
CA THR A 22 18.31 2.18 -6.88
C THR A 22 18.07 2.34 -5.38
N LYS A 23 18.63 3.39 -4.75
CA LYS A 23 18.39 3.71 -3.34
C LYS A 23 16.92 4.07 -3.08
N THR A 24 16.32 4.87 -3.96
CA THR A 24 14.92 5.27 -3.88
C THR A 24 14.00 4.06 -4.06
N LEU A 25 14.24 3.22 -5.08
CA LEU A 25 13.45 2.01 -5.32
C LEU A 25 13.47 1.07 -4.11
N LYS A 26 14.65 0.80 -3.54
CA LYS A 26 14.78 -0.03 -2.33
C LYS A 26 14.04 0.56 -1.13
N SER A 27 14.10 1.88 -0.95
CA SER A 27 13.37 2.55 0.13
C SER A 27 11.87 2.42 -0.04
N TYR A 28 11.34 2.58 -1.25
CA TYR A 28 9.90 2.45 -1.52
C TYR A 28 9.44 1.02 -1.32
N ASP A 29 10.14 0.05 -1.90
CA ASP A 29 9.83 -1.37 -1.75
C ASP A 29 9.76 -1.76 -0.27
N GLN A 30 10.79 -1.41 0.52
CA GLN A 30 10.83 -1.74 1.94
C GLN A 30 9.69 -1.08 2.73
N THR A 31 9.49 0.24 2.57
CA THR A 31 8.47 0.98 3.32
C THR A 31 7.06 0.51 2.94
N LEU A 32 6.80 0.28 1.66
CA LEU A 32 5.48 -0.15 1.20
C LEU A 32 5.17 -1.58 1.66
N ASN A 33 6.11 -2.52 1.58
CA ASN A 33 5.92 -3.87 2.12
C ASN A 33 5.61 -3.85 3.63
N LEU A 34 6.35 -3.05 4.41
CA LEU A 34 6.06 -2.89 5.85
C LEU A 34 4.67 -2.29 6.08
N SER A 35 4.25 -1.32 5.26
CA SER A 35 2.93 -0.71 5.36
C SER A 35 1.80 -1.71 5.03
N LEU A 36 1.97 -2.53 4.00
CA LEU A 36 1.03 -3.60 3.64
C LEU A 36 0.91 -4.64 4.76
N LEU A 37 2.04 -5.05 5.34
CA LEU A 37 2.07 -5.97 6.47
C LEU A 37 1.29 -5.39 7.66
N TYR A 38 1.54 -4.13 8.00
CA TYR A 38 0.83 -3.44 9.06
C TYR A 38 -0.68 -3.38 8.82
N MET A 39 -1.11 -3.06 7.60
CA MET A 39 -2.54 -3.04 7.24
C MET A 39 -3.19 -4.42 7.37
N ARG A 40 -2.49 -5.48 6.94
CA ARG A 40 -2.98 -6.86 7.08
C ARG A 40 -3.08 -7.29 8.54
N GLU A 41 -2.02 -7.10 9.32
CA GLU A 41 -1.96 -7.61 10.69
C GLU A 41 -2.84 -6.81 11.66
N THR A 42 -2.93 -5.50 11.47
CA THR A 42 -3.67 -4.62 12.41
C THR A 42 -5.14 -4.49 12.03
N TYR A 43 -5.45 -4.43 10.74
CA TYR A 43 -6.78 -4.09 10.24
C TYR A 43 -7.43 -5.20 9.42
N GLN A 44 -6.73 -6.32 9.18
CA GLN A 44 -7.21 -7.43 8.33
C GLN A 44 -7.61 -6.93 6.91
N VAL A 45 -6.94 -5.88 6.44
CA VAL A 45 -7.15 -5.31 5.11
C VAL A 45 -6.16 -5.96 4.15
N GLU A 46 -6.69 -6.75 3.21
CA GLU A 46 -5.89 -7.47 2.20
C GLU A 46 -6.21 -7.02 0.77
N GLU A 47 -7.26 -6.20 0.59
CA GLU A 47 -7.70 -5.68 -0.70
C GLU A 47 -8.17 -4.23 -0.52
N ALA A 48 -7.75 -3.32 -1.41
CA ALA A 48 -8.12 -1.91 -1.35
C ALA A 48 -9.64 -1.70 -1.42
N GLY A 49 -10.34 -2.51 -2.23
CA GLY A 49 -11.78 -2.43 -2.42
C GLY A 49 -12.62 -2.85 -1.21
N LYS A 50 -12.02 -3.51 -0.21
CA LYS A 50 -12.71 -3.95 1.01
C LYS A 50 -12.67 -2.92 2.15
N VAL A 51 -11.92 -1.83 1.98
CA VAL A 51 -11.90 -0.72 2.93
C VAL A 51 -13.21 0.04 2.84
N LYS A 52 -14.10 -0.17 3.82
CA LYS A 52 -15.31 0.64 3.95
C LYS A 52 -14.91 2.02 4.48
N VAL A 53 -15.38 3.08 3.82
CA VAL A 53 -15.31 4.43 4.39
C VAL A 53 -16.04 4.41 5.72
N VAL A 54 -15.32 4.62 6.81
CA VAL A 54 -15.91 4.80 8.13
C VAL A 54 -16.63 6.16 8.12
N GLN A 55 -17.94 6.14 7.85
CA GLN A 55 -18.84 7.31 7.92
C GLN A 55 -19.08 7.82 9.37
N ASN A 56 -18.16 7.58 10.31
CA ASN A 56 -18.36 7.89 11.74
C ASN A 56 -17.81 9.26 12.19
N TRP A 57 -17.38 10.13 11.27
CA TRP A 57 -16.93 11.49 11.64
C TRP A 57 -18.08 12.52 11.76
N GLN A 58 -19.35 12.09 11.82
CA GLN A 58 -20.51 12.99 12.00
C GLN A 58 -21.28 12.81 13.32
N LEU A 59 -20.84 11.96 14.25
CA LEU A 59 -21.49 11.82 15.56
C LEU A 59 -20.58 12.35 16.68
N SER A 60 -20.37 13.66 16.65
CA SER A 60 -20.03 14.46 17.83
C SER A 60 -20.70 15.81 17.64
N ILE A 61 -22.03 15.80 17.72
CA ILE A 61 -22.85 16.95 18.11
C ILE A 61 -23.03 16.84 19.62
#